data_AF-A0A815X3Z4-F1
#
_entry.id   AF-A0A815X3Z4-F1
#
_cell.length_a   1.000
_cell.length_b   1.000
_cell.length_c   1.000
_cell.angle_alpha   90.00
_cell.angle_beta   90.00
_cell.angle_gamma   90.00
#
_symmetry.space_group_name_H-M   'P 1'
#
loop_
_entity.id
_entity.type
_entity.pdbx_description
1 polymer ?
#
loop_
_entity_poly.entity_id
_entity_poly.type
_entity_poly.pdbx_seq_one_letter_code
_entity_poly.pdbx_strand_id
1 'polypeptide(L)'
;ALGIHFFFLASFFWMNVMAFDLWKTFHKGFSLYVCEIRERLPYYALYAWGMPVLIVLIGIILDARNATLKPCYGRFFRGCYDVCFHTKNDAPLQGCWIESALMRFLLFGVPVAIILIINFIFYALTVRSIRRGLKSGIKRIFLF
;
A
#
# COMPACT_ATOMS: atom_id res chain seq x y z
N ALA A 1 17.40 -1.65 0.35
CA ALA A 1 16.28 -0.73 0.06
C ALA A 1 15.16 -1.35 -0.80
N LEU A 2 15.46 -2.02 -1.93
CA LEU A 2 14.43 -2.54 -2.85
C LEU A 2 13.35 -3.41 -2.19
N GLY A 3 13.76 -4.47 -1.48
CA GLY A 3 12.81 -5.37 -0.81
C GLY A 3 11.95 -4.63 0.22
N ILE A 4 12.56 -3.76 1.02
CA ILE A 4 11.84 -2.98 2.04
C ILE A 4 10.80 -2.07 1.35
N HIS A 5 11.18 -1.37 0.28
CA HIS A 5 10.24 -0.52 -0.48
C HIS A 5 9.09 -1.32 -1.09
N PHE A 6 9.39 -2.46 -1.70
CA PHE A 6 8.39 -3.37 -2.25
C PHE A 6 7.40 -3.86 -1.18
N PHE A 7 7.90 -4.42 -0.06
CA PHE A 7 7.05 -5.00 0.97
C PHE A 7 6.21 -3.96 1.71
N PHE A 8 6.73 -2.75 1.93
CA PHE A 8 5.93 -1.66 2.49
C PHE A 8 4.79 -1.28 1.54
N LEU A 9 5.08 -1.04 0.26
CA LEU A 9 4.03 -0.75 -0.73
C LEU A 9 3.01 -1.88 -0.80
N ALA A 10 3.47 -3.13 -0.90
CA ALA A 10 2.60 -4.30 -0.93
C ALA A 10 1.68 -4.35 0.28
N SER A 11 2.18 -4.07 1.48
CA SER A 11 1.38 -4.01 2.71
C SER A 11 0.26 -2.95 2.62
N PHE A 12 0.56 -1.76 2.09
CA PHE A 12 -0.45 -0.71 1.89
C PHE A 12 -1.48 -1.07 0.82
N PHE A 13 -1.05 -1.64 -0.30
CA PHE A 13 -1.96 -2.11 -1.34
C PHE A 13 -2.86 -3.25 -0.85
N TRP A 14 -2.32 -4.19 -0.05
CA TRP A 14 -3.12 -5.21 0.62
C TRP A 14 -4.11 -4.61 1.61
N MET A 15 -3.70 -3.59 2.37
CA MET A 15 -4.61 -2.83 3.24
C MET A 15 -5.75 -2.18 2.45
N ASN A 16 -5.47 -1.68 1.24
CA ASN A 16 -6.50 -1.13 0.34
C ASN A 16 -7.49 -2.19 -0.15
N VAL A 17 -7.00 -3.35 -0.57
CA VAL A 17 -7.85 -4.49 -0.94
C VAL A 17 -8.74 -4.90 0.24
N MET A 18 -8.18 -5.00 1.45
CA MET A 18 -8.95 -5.33 2.65
C MET A 18 -10.00 -4.26 3.01
N ALA A 19 -9.67 -2.96 2.86
CA ALA A 19 -10.62 -1.88 3.12
C ALA A 19 -11.81 -1.92 2.14
N PHE A 20 -11.54 -2.18 0.86
CA PHE A 20 -12.57 -2.34 -0.16
C PHE A 20 -13.44 -3.58 0.08
N ASP A 21 -12.81 -4.71 0.42
CA ASP A 21 -13.46 -5.98 0.76
C ASP A 21 -14.47 -5.81 1.91
N LEU A 22 -14.02 -5.17 3.00
CA LEU A 22 -14.86 -4.86 4.15
C LEU A 22 -16.05 -4.00 3.76
N TRP A 23 -15.82 -2.88 3.08
CA TRP A 23 -16.90 -1.99 2.64
C TRP A 23 -17.95 -2.74 1.80
N LYS A 24 -17.50 -3.56 0.85
CA LYS A 24 -18.37 -4.30 -0.05
C LYS A 24 -19.16 -5.40 0.69
N THR A 25 -18.53 -6.09 1.64
CA THR A 25 -19.20 -7.11 2.49
C THR A 25 -20.38 -6.51 3.25
N PHE A 26 -20.19 -5.34 3.87
CA PHE A 26 -21.26 -4.66 4.61
C PHE A 26 -22.32 -4.01 3.73
N HIS A 27 -22.01 -3.77 2.45
CA HIS A 27 -22.97 -3.20 1.50
C HIS A 27 -23.87 -4.26 0.84
N LYS A 28 -23.31 -5.41 0.45
CA LYS A 28 -24.02 -6.47 -0.29
C LYS A 28 -24.60 -7.60 0.56
N GLY A 29 -24.16 -7.74 1.82
CA GLY A 29 -24.52 -8.86 2.69
C GLY A 29 -23.60 -10.08 2.51
N PHE A 30 -23.32 -10.79 3.60
CA PHE A 30 -22.20 -11.75 3.71
C PHE A 30 -22.32 -12.98 2.78
N SER A 31 -23.51 -13.59 2.66
CA SER A 31 -23.68 -14.85 1.91
C SER A 31 -23.48 -14.69 0.39
N LEU A 32 -24.06 -13.64 -0.20
CA LEU A 32 -23.90 -13.36 -1.64
C LEU A 32 -22.47 -12.92 -1.99
N TYR A 33 -21.75 -12.35 -1.02
CA TYR A 33 -20.40 -11.85 -1.17
C TYR A 33 -19.35 -12.95 -1.31
N VAL A 34 -19.44 -14.02 -0.51
CA VAL A 34 -18.43 -15.10 -0.47
C VAL A 34 -18.36 -15.89 -1.78
N CYS A 35 -19.45 -16.00 -2.54
CA CYS A 35 -19.40 -16.58 -3.89
C CYS A 35 -18.69 -15.65 -4.90
N GLU A 36 -19.01 -14.35 -4.91
CA GLU A 36 -18.40 -13.39 -5.85
C GLU A 36 -16.90 -13.15 -5.57
N ILE A 37 -16.46 -13.22 -4.30
CA ILE A 37 -15.07 -12.90 -3.95
C ILE A 37 -14.09 -13.95 -4.49
N ARG A 38 -14.47 -15.24 -4.52
CA ARG A 38 -13.56 -16.33 -4.94
C ARG A 38 -13.10 -16.15 -6.39
N GLU A 39 -13.97 -15.66 -7.25
CA GLU A 39 -13.66 -15.39 -8.66
C GLU A 39 -12.84 -14.10 -8.85
N ARG A 40 -12.92 -13.16 -7.89
CA ARG A 40 -12.27 -11.84 -7.98
C ARG A 40 -10.95 -11.74 -7.23
N LEU A 41 -10.70 -12.65 -6.29
CA LEU A 41 -9.46 -12.76 -5.53
C LEU A 41 -8.18 -12.73 -6.39
N PRO A 42 -8.07 -13.45 -7.53
CA PRO A 42 -6.86 -13.38 -8.35
C PRO A 42 -6.61 -11.98 -8.93
N TYR A 43 -7.65 -11.23 -9.28
CA TYR A 43 -7.51 -9.86 -9.77
C TYR A 43 -7.06 -8.90 -8.66
N TYR A 44 -7.56 -9.09 -7.43
CA TYR A 44 -7.09 -8.30 -6.28
C TYR A 44 -5.64 -8.61 -5.93
N ALA A 45 -5.23 -9.87 -5.97
CA ALA A 45 -3.84 -10.27 -5.76
C ALA A 45 -2.93 -9.68 -6.85
N LEU A 46 -3.35 -9.74 -8.13
CA LEU A 46 -2.61 -9.15 -9.24
C LEU A 46 -2.42 -7.64 -9.05
N TYR A 47 -3.45 -6.93 -8.60
CA TYR A 47 -3.34 -5.50 -8.26
C TYR A 47 -2.40 -5.26 -7.07
N ALA A 48 -2.59 -6.00 -5.97
CA ALA A 48 -1.88 -5.76 -4.72
C ALA A 48 -0.38 -6.08 -4.81
N TRP A 49 0.01 -7.05 -5.65
CA TRP A 49 1.41 -7.37 -5.91
C TRP A 49 1.97 -6.60 -7.11
N GLY A 50 1.19 -6.45 -8.17
CA GLY A 50 1.63 -5.84 -9.42
C GLY A 50 1.93 -4.35 -9.28
N MET A 51 1.10 -3.59 -8.57
CA MET A 51 1.33 -2.15 -8.40
C MET A 51 2.64 -1.83 -7.64
N PRO A 52 2.97 -2.48 -6.51
CA PRO A 52 4.28 -2.36 -5.90
C PRO A 52 5.44 -2.71 -6.83
N VAL A 53 5.32 -3.80 -7.62
CA VAL A 53 6.35 -4.17 -8.60
C VAL A 53 6.56 -3.06 -9.61
N LEU A 54 5.48 -2.50 -10.18
CA LEU A 54 5.54 -1.42 -11.15
C LEU A 54 6.23 -0.18 -10.58
N ILE A 55 5.87 0.24 -9.35
CA ILE A 55 6.47 1.42 -8.71
C ILE A 55 7.98 1.21 -8.47
N VAL A 56 8.37 0.04 -7.97
CA VAL A 56 9.78 -0.29 -7.73
C VAL A 56 10.57 -0.37 -9.06
N LEU A 57 9.97 -0.95 -10.11
CA LEU A 57 10.57 -0.98 -11.45
C LEU A 57 10.81 0.41 -12.02
N ILE A 58 9.88 1.35 -11.84
CA ILE A 58 10.08 2.75 -12.24
C ILE A 58 11.31 3.33 -11.51
N GLY A 59 11.41 3.08 -10.21
CA GLY A 59 12.58 3.48 -9.42
C GLY A 59 13.90 2.92 -9.95
N ILE A 60 13.92 1.62 -10.31
CA ILE A 60 15.08 0.96 -10.91
C ILE A 60 15.44 1.58 -12.27
N ILE A 61 14.44 1.87 -13.12
CA ILE A 61 14.67 2.46 -14.45
C ILE A 61 15.27 3.86 -14.32
N LEU A 62 14.79 4.66 -13.36
CA LEU A 62 15.33 6.00 -13.09
C LEU A 62 16.80 5.95 -12.64
N ASP A 63 17.14 4.99 -11.78
CA ASP A 63 18.52 4.73 -11.37
C ASP A 63 19.40 4.27 -12.55
N ALA A 64 18.89 3.37 -13.41
CA ALA A 64 19.61 2.82 -14.56
C ALA A 64 19.87 3.85 -15.68
N ARG A 65 18.93 4.79 -15.89
CA ARG A 65 19.03 5.83 -16.93
C ARG A 65 19.94 6.99 -16.56
N ASN A 66 20.60 6.94 -15.39
CA ASN A 66 21.37 8.05 -14.86
C ASN A 66 20.58 9.38 -14.85
N ALA A 67 19.28 9.32 -14.51
CA ALA A 67 18.46 10.53 -14.42
C ALA A 67 19.08 11.54 -13.44
N THR A 68 18.80 12.83 -13.64
CA THR A 68 19.26 13.91 -12.74
C THR A 68 18.78 13.73 -11.30
N LEU A 69 17.64 13.06 -11.14
CA LEU A 69 17.07 12.72 -9.85
C LEU A 69 17.06 11.19 -9.74
N LYS A 70 17.83 10.64 -8.78
CA LYS A 70 17.97 9.20 -8.54
C LYS A 70 17.44 8.81 -7.17
N PRO A 71 16.62 7.76 -7.05
CA PRO A 71 16.27 7.19 -5.74
C PRO A 71 17.46 6.55 -5.04
N CYS A 72 18.45 6.02 -5.79
CA CYS A 72 19.61 5.33 -5.24
C CYS A 72 19.24 4.16 -4.31
N TYR A 73 18.71 3.07 -4.89
CA TYR A 73 18.34 1.88 -4.13
C TYR A 73 19.51 1.06 -3.53
N GLY A 74 20.77 1.43 -3.82
CA GLY A 74 22.00 0.84 -3.26
C GLY A 74 23.16 0.77 -4.26
N ARG A 75 24.26 0.10 -3.90
CA ARG A 75 25.51 -0.03 -4.70
C ARG A 75 25.39 -0.57 -6.12
N PHE A 76 24.25 -1.13 -6.52
CA PHE A 76 24.06 -1.72 -7.85
C PHE A 76 24.08 -0.67 -8.98
N PHE A 77 23.85 0.62 -8.69
CA PHE A 77 23.77 1.67 -9.70
C PHE A 77 24.92 2.67 -9.57
N ARG A 78 25.53 3.02 -10.71
CA ARG A 78 26.71 3.89 -10.79
C ARG A 78 26.40 5.29 -10.23
N GLY A 79 27.21 5.73 -9.27
CA GLY A 79 27.04 7.04 -8.61
C GLY A 79 26.14 7.03 -7.37
N CYS A 80 25.69 5.86 -6.91
CA CYS A 80 25.02 5.71 -5.62
C CYS A 80 25.97 5.01 -4.64
N TYR A 81 26.20 5.61 -3.46
CA TYR A 81 27.00 5.01 -2.39
C TYR A 81 26.12 4.14 -1.47
N ASP A 82 26.72 3.12 -0.84
CA ASP A 82 26.01 2.30 0.14
C ASP A 82 25.83 3.07 1.45
N VAL A 83 24.59 3.44 1.75
CA VAL A 83 24.17 3.98 3.06
C VAL A 83 24.21 2.90 4.15
N CYS A 84 24.16 1.63 3.74
CA CYS A 84 23.91 0.49 4.63
C CYS A 84 25.18 -0.27 5.04
N PHE A 85 26.34 0.08 4.48
CA PHE A 85 27.60 -0.63 4.75
C PHE A 85 28.75 0.37 4.84
N HIS A 86 29.02 0.83 6.07
CA HIS A 86 30.28 1.50 6.37
C HIS A 86 31.28 0.48 6.93
N THR A 87 32.38 0.29 6.22
CA THR A 87 33.61 -0.28 6.81
C THR A 87 34.29 0.78 7.68
N LYS A 88 34.50 0.40 8.94
CA LYS A 88 35.34 1.00 9.98
C LYS A 88 34.85 2.30 10.65
N ASN A 89 34.58 2.09 11.95
CA ASN A 89 34.66 2.97 13.10
C ASN A 89 33.74 4.21 13.12
N ASP A 90 32.79 4.10 14.05
CA ASP A 90 31.94 5.13 14.66
C ASP A 90 30.53 5.34 14.06
N ALA A 91 29.56 4.97 14.91
CA ALA A 91 28.10 5.13 14.87
C ALA A 91 27.27 4.18 13.96
N PRO A 92 26.22 3.52 14.51
CA PRO A 92 25.22 2.84 13.70
C PRO A 92 24.34 3.87 12.99
N LEU A 93 24.54 4.05 11.68
CA LEU A 93 23.66 4.90 10.89
C LEU A 93 22.29 4.24 10.68
N GLN A 94 21.26 5.00 11.03
CA GLN A 94 19.86 4.61 10.99
C GLN A 94 19.36 4.52 9.55
N GLY A 95 19.07 3.30 9.08
CA GLY A 95 18.13 3.04 7.99
C GLY A 95 18.72 2.85 6.60
N CYS A 96 18.70 1.61 6.12
CA CYS A 96 19.02 1.25 4.74
C CYS A 96 17.86 1.59 3.77
N TRP A 97 17.74 2.85 3.37
CA TRP A 97 16.59 3.37 2.60
C TRP A 97 16.99 4.32 1.44
N ILE A 98 16.00 4.75 0.66
CA ILE A 98 16.11 5.73 -0.44
C ILE A 98 16.71 7.05 0.10
N GLU A 99 17.86 7.45 -0.45
CA GLU A 99 18.65 8.64 -0.09
C GLU A 99 17.91 9.95 -0.36
N SER A 100 17.40 10.10 -1.59
CA SER A 100 16.78 11.35 -2.02
C SER A 100 15.43 11.55 -1.33
N ALA A 101 15.31 12.60 -0.52
CA ALA A 101 14.07 12.96 0.16
C ALA A 101 12.91 13.16 -0.83
N LEU A 102 13.18 13.78 -1.97
CA LEU A 102 12.20 13.98 -3.03
C LEU A 102 11.74 12.66 -3.64
N MET A 103 12.67 11.74 -3.96
CA MET A 103 12.29 10.43 -4.52
C MET A 103 11.58 9.55 -3.51
N ARG A 104 12.00 9.58 -2.24
CA ARG A 104 11.28 8.93 -1.16
C ARG A 104 9.85 9.46 -1.05
N PHE A 105 9.65 10.77 -1.18
CA PHE A 105 8.31 11.33 -1.20
C PHE A 105 7.52 10.89 -2.43
N LEU A 106 8.09 10.95 -3.63
CA LEU A 106 7.37 10.63 -4.89
C LEU A 106 7.08 9.14 -5.06
N LEU A 107 8.04 8.25 -4.79
CA LEU A 107 7.91 6.81 -5.03
C LEU A 107 7.34 6.03 -3.84
N PHE A 108 7.28 6.64 -2.66
CA PHE A 108 6.71 6.01 -1.47
C PHE A 108 5.63 6.87 -0.85
N GLY A 109 5.93 8.13 -0.49
CA GLY A 109 4.98 9.02 0.18
C GLY A 109 3.69 9.26 -0.60
N VAL A 110 3.78 9.62 -1.89
CA VAL A 110 2.61 9.92 -2.74
C VAL A 110 1.72 8.68 -2.94
N PRO A 111 2.23 7.52 -3.38
CA PRO A 111 1.41 6.30 -3.48
C PRO A 111 0.72 5.93 -2.16
N VAL A 112 1.45 6.00 -1.04
CA VAL A 112 0.90 5.67 0.28
C VAL A 112 -0.18 6.66 0.70
N ALA A 113 0.04 7.97 0.51
CA ALA A 113 -0.95 8.99 0.85
C ALA A 113 -2.26 8.80 0.08
N ILE A 114 -2.18 8.52 -1.23
CA ILE A 114 -3.35 8.23 -2.06
C ILE A 114 -4.09 7.01 -1.52
N ILE A 115 -3.38 5.92 -1.23
CA ILE A 115 -3.97 4.69 -0.68
C ILE A 115 -4.65 4.97 0.67
N LEU A 116 -4.02 5.74 1.55
CA LEU A 116 -4.56 6.06 2.87
C LEU A 116 -5.85 6.89 2.77
N ILE A 117 -5.91 7.85 1.84
CA ILE A 117 -7.12 8.64 1.58
C ILE A 117 -8.25 7.72 1.11
N ILE A 118 -7.96 6.82 0.16
CA ILE A 118 -8.95 5.85 -0.34
C ILE A 118 -9.43 4.93 0.79
N ASN A 119 -8.52 4.42 1.62
CA ASN A 119 -8.87 3.56 2.75
C ASN A 119 -9.75 4.29 3.76
N PHE A 120 -9.43 5.55 4.06
CA PHE A 120 -10.23 6.37 4.96
C PHE A 120 -11.68 6.50 4.46
N ILE A 121 -11.86 6.73 3.16
CA ILE A 121 -13.19 6.79 2.54
C ILE A 121 -13.92 5.44 2.70
N PHE A 122 -13.27 4.31 2.37
CA PHE A 122 -13.90 2.99 2.50
C PHE A 122 -14.27 2.66 3.95
N TYR A 123 -13.40 2.98 4.92
CA TYR A 123 -13.71 2.77 6.34
C TYR A 123 -14.86 3.66 6.81
N ALA A 124 -14.91 4.93 6.39
CA ALA A 124 -16.02 5.82 6.72
C ALA A 124 -17.36 5.30 6.16
N LEU A 125 -17.37 4.82 4.92
CA LEU A 125 -18.54 4.21 4.29
C LEU A 125 -18.96 2.90 4.98
N THR A 126 -17.97 2.10 5.41
CA THR A 126 -18.19 0.86 6.16
C THR A 126 -18.88 1.15 7.49
N VAL A 127 -18.35 2.08 8.28
CA VAL A 127 -18.94 2.50 9.56
C VAL A 127 -20.36 3.03 9.38
N ARG A 128 -20.59 3.84 8.33
CA ARG A 128 -21.93 4.38 8.03
C ARG A 128 -22.93 3.26 7.69
N SER A 129 -22.49 2.24 6.96
CA SER A 129 -23.31 1.09 6.58
C SER A 129 -23.67 0.24 7.80
N ILE A 130 -22.71 -0.03 8.68
CA ILE A 130 -22.92 -0.76 9.94
C ILE A 130 -23.91 0.00 10.85
N ARG A 131 -23.70 1.30 11.08
CA ARG A 131 -24.58 2.11 11.93
C ARG A 131 -26.03 2.13 11.43
N ARG A 132 -26.22 2.19 10.11
CA ARG A 132 -27.55 2.11 9.49
C ARG A 132 -28.17 0.72 9.67
N GLY A 133 -27.41 -0.34 9.44
CA GLY A 133 -27.86 -1.72 9.66
C GLY A 133 -28.31 -1.96 11.11
N LEU A 134 -27.52 -1.51 12.09
CA LEU A 134 -27.85 -1.61 13.51
C LEU A 134 -29.13 -0.83 13.87
N LYS A 135 -29.25 0.43 13.41
CA LYS A 135 -30.44 1.26 13.67
C LYS A 135 -31.72 0.65 13.09
N SER A 136 -31.65 0.06 11.89
CA SER A 136 -32.79 -0.62 11.27
C SER A 136 -33.14 -1.93 11.98
N GLY A 137 -32.14 -2.69 12.45
CA GLY A 137 -32.36 -3.91 13.25
C GLY A 137 -33.03 -3.62 14.58
N ILE A 138 -32.56 -2.60 15.31
CA ILE A 138 -33.17 -2.16 16.57
C ILE A 138 -34.63 -1.73 16.35
N LYS A 139 -34.92 -0.95 15.31
CA LYS A 139 -36.31 -0.57 14.98
C LYS A 139 -37.23 -1.77 14.73
N ARG A 140 -36.71 -2.87 14.15
CA ARG A 140 -37.50 -4.09 13.92
C ARG A 140 -37.81 -4.85 15.22
N ILE A 141 -36.95 -4.77 16.24
CA ILE A 141 -37.17 -5.41 17.55
C ILE A 141 -38.25 -4.67 18.35
N PHE A 142 -38.30 -3.34 18.28
CA PHE A 142 -39.28 -2.53 19.02
C PHE A 142 -40.65 -2.37 18.32
N LEU A 143 -40.83 -2.91 17.12
CA LEU A 143 -42.09 -2.91 16.37
C LEU A 143 -42.84 -4.26 16.44
N PHE A 144 -42.36 -5.17 17.28
CA PHE A 144 -43.03 -6.38 17.75
C PHE A 144 -43.24 -6.27 19.26
#